data_AF-A0A6P0XY34-F1
#
_entry.id   AF-A0A6P0XY34-F1
#
_cell.length_a   1.000
_cell.length_b   1.000
_cell.length_c   1.000
_cell.angle_alpha   90.00
_cell.angle_beta   90.00
_cell.angle_gamma   90.00
#
_symmetry.space_group_name_H-M   'P 1'
#
loop_
_entity.id
_entity.type
_entity.pdbx_description
1 polymer ?
#
loop_
_entity_poly.entity_id
_entity_poly.type
_entity_poly.pdbx_seq_one_letter_code
_entity_poly.pdbx_strand_id
1 'polypeptide(L)'
;DNNQNSVFDDGEVNLGRSSKDIRKLFLKLAAKFHPDKADDDHAKEHHTEIMKEINVAYKNGDFARLMEIERHIQTGNTDNISAENGPERACQQLEKEIAVLNQQLEQLKEELREVKTTPEGEMVKLYRKTEREGENFVDLALEEANTEVTMLEDIRDFVQSFRDKKITIKQFLQGPASVRMREEEELEDLIEQMFGDFITVVHR
;
A
#
# COMPACT_ATOMS: atom_id res chain seq x y z
N ASP A 1 25.73 19.96 26.47
CA ASP A 1 25.04 18.66 26.40
C ASP A 1 23.74 18.87 25.64
N ASN A 2 23.76 18.64 24.31
CA ASN A 2 23.37 17.38 23.65
C ASN A 2 21.96 16.93 24.09
N ASN A 3 20.99 16.67 23.23
CA ASN A 3 20.95 16.56 21.78
C ASN A 3 19.46 16.56 21.34
N GLN A 4 19.28 16.92 20.08
CA GLN A 4 18.09 17.18 19.27
C GLN A 4 17.17 15.97 19.02
N ASN A 5 15.98 16.29 18.46
CA ASN A 5 15.14 15.49 17.55
C ASN A 5 14.43 14.26 18.14
N SER A 6 13.26 13.81 17.69
CA SER A 6 12.33 14.23 16.62
C SER A 6 11.04 13.42 16.82
N VAL A 7 9.92 13.94 16.32
CA VAL A 7 8.97 13.24 15.42
C VAL A 7 8.92 11.73 15.59
N PHE A 8 7.79 11.17 16.06
CA PHE A 8 7.06 10.03 15.47
C PHE A 8 5.74 9.88 16.24
N ASP A 9 4.74 10.58 15.72
CA ASP A 9 3.31 10.30 15.88
C ASP A 9 3.03 9.09 14.98
N ASP A 10 3.10 7.89 15.55
CA ASP A 10 2.66 6.67 14.88
C ASP A 10 1.50 6.09 15.66
N GLY A 11 0.36 6.00 14.97
CA GLY A 11 -0.89 5.49 15.51
C GLY A 11 -0.69 4.13 16.18
N GLU A 12 -0.85 4.10 17.50
CA GLU A 12 -1.03 2.85 18.24
C GLU A 12 -2.38 2.24 17.85
N VAL A 13 -2.31 1.43 16.79
CA VAL A 13 -3.30 0.41 16.47
C VAL A 13 -3.61 -0.36 17.76
N ASN A 14 -4.90 -0.57 17.98
CA ASN A 14 -5.57 -1.08 19.18
C ASN A 14 -5.12 -2.50 19.63
N LEU A 15 -3.82 -2.71 19.93
CA LEU A 15 -3.23 -3.97 20.42
C LEU A 15 -3.06 -4.00 21.96
N GLY A 16 -3.15 -2.85 22.63
CA GLY A 16 -2.95 -2.75 24.07
C GLY A 16 -4.05 -3.38 24.94
N ARG A 17 -5.25 -3.61 24.38
CA ARG A 17 -6.35 -4.30 25.08
C ARG A 17 -6.23 -5.82 25.02
N SER A 18 -5.83 -6.41 23.88
CA SER A 18 -5.77 -7.87 23.72
C SER A 18 -4.68 -8.51 24.59
N SER A 19 -3.49 -7.91 24.71
CA SER A 19 -2.37 -8.49 25.47
C SER A 19 -2.66 -8.67 26.96
N LYS A 20 -3.36 -7.71 27.59
CA LYS A 20 -3.72 -7.79 29.02
C LYS A 20 -4.76 -8.88 29.27
N ASP A 21 -5.70 -9.05 28.37
CA ASP A 21 -6.78 -10.04 28.51
C ASP A 21 -6.29 -11.45 28.15
N ILE A 22 -5.37 -11.59 27.19
CA ILE A 22 -4.61 -12.83 26.91
C ILE A 22 -3.89 -13.30 28.18
N ARG A 23 -3.15 -12.40 28.85
CA ARG A 23 -2.39 -12.75 30.06
C ARG A 23 -3.30 -13.19 31.21
N LYS A 24 -4.42 -12.50 31.43
CA LYS A 24 -5.39 -12.87 32.48
C LYS A 24 -6.00 -14.25 32.24
N LEU A 25 -6.38 -14.52 30.99
CA LEU A 25 -6.97 -15.80 30.61
C LEU A 25 -5.96 -16.95 30.75
N PHE A 26 -4.73 -16.72 30.30
CA PHE A 26 -3.61 -17.65 30.51
C PHE A 26 -3.39 -17.97 31.99
N LEU A 27 -3.31 -16.97 32.86
CA LEU A 27 -3.13 -17.16 34.30
C LEU A 27 -4.28 -17.97 34.91
N LYS A 28 -5.52 -17.70 34.50
CA LYS A 28 -6.72 -18.42 34.96
C LYS A 28 -6.70 -19.89 34.55
N LEU A 29 -6.29 -20.17 33.31
CA LEU A 29 -6.18 -21.54 32.77
C LEU A 29 -5.01 -22.30 33.40
N ALA A 30 -3.85 -21.67 33.50
CA ALA A 30 -2.65 -22.23 34.14
C ALA A 30 -2.88 -22.55 35.62
N ALA A 31 -3.62 -21.71 36.35
CA ALA A 31 -3.96 -21.96 37.75
C ALA A 31 -4.87 -23.20 37.95
N LYS A 32 -5.63 -23.57 36.92
CA LYS A 32 -6.57 -24.70 36.96
C LYS A 32 -5.93 -26.02 36.50
N PHE A 33 -5.04 -25.98 35.51
CA PHE A 33 -4.41 -27.17 34.89
C PHE A 33 -2.90 -27.27 35.17
N HIS A 34 -2.41 -26.68 36.26
CA HIS A 34 -1.01 -26.85 36.64
C HIS A 34 -0.75 -28.33 37.00
N PRO A 35 0.32 -28.96 36.46
CA PRO A 35 0.63 -30.38 36.71
C PRO A 35 0.91 -30.70 38.19
N ASP A 36 1.14 -29.67 39.02
CA ASP A 36 1.36 -29.77 40.46
C ASP A 36 0.07 -29.90 41.29
N LYS A 37 -1.11 -29.72 40.66
CA LYS A 37 -2.43 -29.88 41.32
C LYS A 37 -3.15 -31.18 40.94
N ALA A 38 -2.46 -32.11 40.30
CA ALA A 38 -3.03 -33.41 39.95
C ALA A 38 -2.84 -34.39 41.12
N ASP A 39 -3.94 -34.99 41.58
CA ASP A 39 -3.94 -35.97 42.68
C ASP A 39 -3.56 -37.40 42.23
N ASP A 40 -3.56 -37.66 40.92
CA ASP A 40 -3.30 -38.98 40.32
C ASP A 40 -2.33 -38.86 39.12
N ASP A 41 -1.55 -39.91 38.86
CA ASP A 41 -0.55 -39.94 37.79
C ASP A 41 -1.21 -39.79 36.41
N HIS A 42 -2.41 -40.34 36.22
CA HIS A 42 -3.19 -40.19 34.99
C HIS A 42 -3.74 -38.76 34.80
N ALA A 43 -4.12 -38.09 35.90
CA ALA A 43 -4.55 -36.69 35.87
C ALA A 43 -3.36 -35.74 35.61
N LYS A 44 -2.15 -36.12 36.05
CA LYS A 44 -0.93 -35.36 35.85
C LYS A 44 -0.49 -35.36 34.38
N GLU A 45 -0.63 -36.49 33.71
CA GLU A 45 -0.35 -36.60 32.27
C GLU A 45 -1.32 -35.75 31.45
N HIS A 46 -2.62 -35.84 31.74
CA HIS A 46 -3.67 -35.02 31.12
C HIS A 46 -3.48 -33.52 31.34
N HIS A 47 -3.19 -33.11 32.59
CA HIS A 47 -2.89 -31.72 32.91
C HIS A 47 -1.62 -31.22 32.21
N THR A 48 -0.62 -32.07 32.04
CA THR A 48 0.63 -31.72 31.33
C THR A 48 0.38 -31.47 29.85
N GLU A 49 -0.47 -32.26 29.21
CA GLU A 49 -0.83 -32.10 27.80
C GLU A 49 -1.63 -30.80 27.57
N ILE A 50 -2.66 -30.56 28.39
CA ILE A 50 -3.45 -29.31 28.35
C ILE A 50 -2.56 -28.09 28.62
N MET A 51 -1.62 -28.18 29.56
CA MET A 51 -0.71 -27.08 29.87
C MET A 51 0.26 -26.77 28.73
N LYS A 52 0.72 -27.80 27.98
CA LYS A 52 1.53 -27.57 26.76
C LYS A 52 0.74 -26.78 25.72
N GLU A 53 -0.53 -27.10 25.52
CA GLU A 53 -1.39 -26.38 24.57
C GLU A 53 -1.67 -24.94 24.98
N ILE A 54 -1.97 -24.71 26.26
CA ILE A 54 -2.16 -23.35 26.81
C ILE A 54 -0.89 -22.50 26.59
N ASN A 55 0.30 -23.10 26.78
CA ASN A 55 1.57 -22.43 26.55
C ASN A 55 1.83 -22.11 25.07
N VAL A 56 1.44 -22.99 24.14
CA VAL A 56 1.56 -22.74 22.69
C VAL A 56 0.64 -21.60 22.26
N ALA A 57 -0.62 -21.63 22.68
CA ALA A 57 -1.59 -20.58 22.39
C ALA A 57 -1.14 -19.21 22.95
N TYR A 58 -0.59 -19.19 24.16
CA TYR A 58 -0.04 -17.98 24.77
C TYR A 58 1.18 -17.44 24.03
N LYS A 59 2.13 -18.31 23.61
CA LYS A 59 3.31 -17.90 22.83
C LYS A 59 2.95 -17.31 21.47
N ASN A 60 1.91 -17.85 20.83
CA ASN A 60 1.44 -17.38 19.53
C ASN A 60 0.50 -16.15 19.64
N GLY A 61 0.16 -15.71 20.86
CA GLY A 61 -0.78 -14.60 21.07
C GLY A 61 -2.21 -14.92 20.64
N ASP A 62 -2.56 -16.21 20.51
CA ASP A 62 -3.86 -16.66 20.01
C ASP A 62 -4.90 -16.64 21.14
N PHE A 63 -5.52 -15.47 21.31
CA PHE A 63 -6.58 -15.27 22.30
C PHE A 63 -7.82 -16.14 22.05
N ALA A 64 -8.16 -16.38 20.78
CA ALA A 64 -9.31 -17.16 20.40
C ALA A 64 -9.15 -18.61 20.89
N ARG A 65 -7.94 -19.17 20.75
CA ARG A 65 -7.61 -20.51 21.24
C ARG A 65 -7.68 -20.62 22.76
N LEU A 66 -7.21 -19.61 23.50
CA LEU A 66 -7.33 -19.61 24.97
C LEU A 66 -8.81 -19.58 25.42
N MET A 67 -9.69 -18.85 24.72
CA MET A 67 -11.13 -18.84 25.02
C MET A 67 -11.80 -20.17 24.66
N GLU A 68 -11.42 -20.79 23.55
CA GLU A 68 -11.90 -22.12 23.16
C GLU A 68 -11.57 -23.14 24.25
N ILE A 69 -10.30 -23.18 24.69
CA ILE A 69 -9.84 -24.03 25.80
C ILE A 69 -10.67 -23.77 27.06
N GLU A 70 -10.90 -22.50 27.45
CA GLU A 70 -11.76 -22.15 28.59
C GLU A 70 -13.19 -22.70 28.45
N ARG A 71 -13.77 -22.64 27.24
CA ARG A 71 -15.12 -23.14 26.96
C ARG A 71 -15.20 -24.67 27.07
N HIS A 72 -14.23 -25.39 26.50
CA HIS A 72 -14.17 -26.85 26.61
C HIS A 72 -14.04 -27.30 28.07
N ILE A 73 -13.26 -26.55 28.85
CA ILE A 73 -13.07 -26.74 30.29
C ILE A 73 -14.37 -26.50 31.08
N GLN A 74 -15.14 -25.47 30.74
CA GLN A 74 -16.42 -25.16 31.41
C GLN A 74 -17.51 -26.20 31.07
N THR A 75 -17.44 -26.79 29.88
CA THR A 75 -18.40 -27.79 29.40
C THR A 75 -18.05 -29.20 29.86
N GLY A 76 -16.91 -29.40 30.54
CA GLY A 76 -16.46 -30.69 31.06
C GLY A 76 -15.94 -31.66 29.98
N ASN A 77 -15.66 -31.16 28.78
CA ASN A 77 -15.26 -31.96 27.63
C ASN A 77 -13.77 -31.73 27.31
N THR A 78 -12.91 -32.05 28.28
CA THR A 78 -11.46 -31.82 28.20
C THR A 78 -10.74 -32.75 27.24
N ASP A 79 -11.33 -33.90 26.93
CA ASP A 79 -10.70 -34.96 26.13
C ASP A 79 -10.65 -34.60 24.63
N ASN A 80 -11.50 -33.67 24.20
CA ASN A 80 -11.52 -33.17 22.82
C ASN A 80 -10.53 -32.02 22.56
N ILE A 81 -9.93 -31.43 23.60
CA ILE A 81 -9.05 -30.27 23.48
C ILE A 81 -7.81 -30.61 22.63
N SER A 82 -7.26 -31.81 22.83
CA SER A 82 -6.06 -32.31 22.15
C SER A 82 -6.34 -32.98 20.80
N ALA A 83 -7.53 -33.57 20.62
CA ALA A 83 -7.92 -34.25 19.38
C ALA A 83 -8.22 -33.28 18.22
N GLU A 84 -8.61 -32.04 18.51
CA GLU A 84 -9.02 -31.06 17.49
C GLU A 84 -7.85 -30.30 16.82
N ASN A 85 -6.61 -30.51 17.29
CA ASN A 85 -5.39 -29.85 16.78
C ASN A 85 -4.57 -30.74 15.85
N GLY A 86 -5.23 -31.46 14.95
CA GLY A 86 -4.52 -32.18 13.90
C GLY A 86 -3.75 -31.23 12.96
N PRO A 87 -2.70 -31.72 12.28
CA PRO A 87 -1.96 -30.97 11.26
C PRO A 87 -2.88 -30.35 10.19
N GLU A 88 -4.04 -30.98 9.95
CA GLU A 88 -5.08 -30.53 9.04
C GLU A 88 -5.61 -29.11 9.36
N ARG A 89 -5.82 -28.77 10.64
CA ARG A 89 -6.34 -27.44 11.02
C ARG A 89 -5.28 -26.35 10.86
N ALA A 90 -4.00 -26.69 11.11
CA ALA A 90 -2.87 -25.80 10.85
C ALA A 90 -2.71 -25.55 9.34
N CYS A 91 -2.87 -26.58 8.50
CA CYS A 91 -2.92 -26.42 7.04
C CYS A 91 -4.04 -25.48 6.62
N GLN A 92 -5.26 -25.65 7.15
CA GLN A 92 -6.39 -24.77 6.82
C GLN A 92 -6.20 -23.32 7.28
N GLN A 93 -5.51 -23.09 8.41
CA GLN A 93 -5.14 -21.75 8.85
C GLN A 93 -4.12 -21.11 7.90
N LEU A 94 -3.08 -21.86 7.55
CA LEU A 94 -2.07 -21.41 6.59
C LEU A 94 -2.66 -21.10 5.21
N GLU A 95 -3.60 -21.92 4.73
CA GLU A 95 -4.31 -21.68 3.46
C GLU A 95 -5.11 -20.38 3.50
N LYS A 96 -5.81 -20.11 4.60
CA LYS A 96 -6.54 -18.84 4.80
C LYS A 96 -5.59 -17.66 4.85
N GLU A 97 -4.46 -17.78 5.56
CA GLU A 97 -3.44 -16.74 5.62
C GLU A 97 -2.85 -16.45 4.24
N ILE A 98 -2.50 -17.49 3.47
CA ILE A 98 -2.03 -17.35 2.09
C ILE A 98 -3.08 -16.66 1.23
N ALA A 99 -4.35 -17.00 1.35
CA ALA A 99 -5.43 -16.36 0.60
C ALA A 99 -5.53 -14.86 0.92
N VAL A 100 -5.48 -14.48 2.20
CA VAL A 100 -5.50 -13.08 2.64
C VAL A 100 -4.27 -12.33 2.15
N LEU A 101 -3.07 -12.91 2.28
CA LEU A 101 -1.83 -12.31 1.81
C LEU A 101 -1.84 -12.09 0.30
N ASN A 102 -2.35 -13.05 -0.47
CA ASN A 102 -2.50 -12.90 -1.92
C ASN A 102 -3.47 -11.77 -2.28
N GLN A 103 -4.59 -11.65 -1.56
CA GLN A 103 -5.54 -10.56 -1.76
C GLN A 103 -4.89 -9.20 -1.47
N GLN A 104 -4.17 -9.07 -0.36
CA GLN A 104 -3.43 -7.85 -0.01
C GLN A 104 -2.37 -7.49 -1.06
N LEU A 105 -1.69 -8.50 -1.60
CA LEU A 105 -0.68 -8.32 -2.63
C LEU A 105 -1.30 -7.77 -3.92
N GLU A 106 -2.42 -8.32 -4.37
CA GLU A 106 -3.12 -7.82 -5.55
C GLU A 106 -3.67 -6.40 -5.34
N GLN A 107 -4.19 -6.07 -4.16
CA GLN A 107 -4.59 -4.70 -3.81
C GLN A 107 -3.40 -3.74 -3.87
N LEU A 108 -2.27 -4.07 -3.26
CA LEU A 108 -1.06 -3.25 -3.32
C LEU A 108 -0.52 -3.07 -4.74
N LYS A 109 -0.64 -4.09 -5.61
CA LYS A 109 -0.26 -3.98 -7.02
C LYS A 109 -1.17 -3.01 -7.76
N GLU A 110 -2.46 -3.03 -7.48
CA GLU A 110 -3.45 -2.13 -8.08
C GLU A 110 -3.19 -0.69 -7.63
N GLU A 111 -3.05 -0.46 -6.32
CA GLU A 111 -2.66 0.84 -5.75
C GLU A 111 -1.36 1.35 -6.37
N LEU A 112 -0.35 0.48 -6.52
CA LEU A 112 0.91 0.86 -7.17
C LEU A 112 0.72 1.26 -8.64
N ARG A 113 -0.20 0.61 -9.37
CA ARG A 113 -0.53 0.99 -10.75
C ARG A 113 -1.23 2.34 -10.79
N GLU A 114 -2.21 2.55 -9.92
CA GLU A 114 -2.92 3.82 -9.81
C GLU A 114 -1.95 4.97 -9.51
N VAL A 115 -1.08 4.80 -8.51
CA VAL A 115 -0.05 5.80 -8.15
C VAL A 115 0.90 6.04 -9.32
N LYS A 116 1.29 5.02 -10.08
CA LYS A 116 2.15 5.20 -11.26
C LYS A 116 1.50 5.96 -12.41
N THR A 117 0.16 5.94 -12.50
CA THR A 117 -0.60 6.71 -13.51
C THR A 117 -0.92 8.13 -13.07
N THR A 118 -0.61 8.49 -11.81
CA THR A 118 -0.73 9.88 -11.36
C THR A 118 0.37 10.76 -11.99
N PRO A 119 0.13 12.08 -12.12
CA PRO A 119 1.15 13.02 -12.59
C PRO A 119 2.47 12.90 -11.81
N GLU A 120 2.40 12.71 -10.49
CA GLU A 120 3.55 12.52 -9.63
C GLU A 120 4.31 11.23 -9.96
N GLY A 121 3.58 10.15 -10.28
CA GLY A 121 4.15 8.88 -10.73
C GLY A 121 4.89 9.00 -12.07
N GLU A 122 4.33 9.76 -13.01
CA GLU A 122 4.96 10.08 -14.29
C GLU A 122 6.22 10.94 -14.10
N MET A 123 6.16 11.96 -13.23
CA MET A 123 7.33 12.76 -12.87
C MET A 123 8.47 11.91 -12.32
N VAL A 124 8.18 10.97 -11.41
CA VAL A 124 9.20 10.06 -10.85
C VAL A 124 9.79 9.16 -11.94
N LYS A 125 8.98 8.72 -12.90
CA LYS A 125 9.45 7.90 -14.03
C LYS A 125 10.39 8.69 -14.94
N LEU A 126 10.03 9.95 -15.26
CA LEU A 126 10.85 10.85 -16.07
C LEU A 126 12.16 11.22 -15.35
N TYR A 127 12.10 11.52 -14.05
CA TYR A 127 13.28 11.74 -13.22
C TYR A 127 14.25 10.54 -13.26
N ARG A 128 13.74 9.32 -13.06
CA ARG A 128 14.58 8.11 -13.10
C ARG A 128 15.15 7.81 -14.49
N LYS A 129 14.46 8.23 -15.55
CA LYS A 129 14.93 8.06 -16.92
C LYS A 129 16.09 9.02 -17.21
N THR A 130 15.89 10.30 -16.91
CA THR A 130 16.88 11.36 -17.09
C THR A 130 18.14 11.12 -16.25
N GLU A 131 18.02 10.65 -15.00
CA GLU A 131 19.18 10.24 -14.19
C GLU A 131 20.03 9.14 -14.86
N ARG A 132 19.40 8.17 -15.54
CA ARG A 132 20.13 7.10 -16.25
C ARG A 132 20.82 7.61 -17.51
N GLU A 133 20.21 8.57 -18.17
CA GLU A 133 20.72 9.22 -19.38
C GLU A 133 21.80 10.26 -19.04
N GLY A 134 22.00 10.57 -17.75
CA GLY A 134 22.99 11.52 -17.26
C GLY A 134 22.54 12.98 -17.41
N GLU A 135 21.25 13.19 -17.67
CA GLU A 135 20.64 14.50 -17.84
C GLU A 135 20.00 14.96 -16.52
N ASN A 136 19.97 16.28 -16.32
CA ASN A 136 19.35 16.86 -15.13
C ASN A 136 17.86 17.11 -15.38
N PHE A 137 17.01 16.32 -14.73
CA PHE A 137 15.55 16.47 -14.78
C PHE A 137 15.08 17.91 -14.51
N VAL A 138 15.73 18.61 -13.57
CA VAL A 138 15.34 19.98 -13.20
C VAL A 138 15.59 20.94 -14.36
N ASP A 139 16.67 20.75 -15.12
CA ASP A 139 16.98 21.61 -16.27
C ASP A 139 15.95 21.39 -17.38
N LEU A 140 15.57 20.13 -17.65
CA LEU A 140 14.52 19.80 -18.62
C LEU A 140 13.16 20.41 -18.22
N ALA A 141 12.76 20.22 -16.96
CA ALA A 141 11.51 20.79 -16.44
C ALA A 141 11.53 22.33 -16.45
N LEU A 142 12.71 22.93 -16.25
CA LEU A 142 12.87 24.38 -16.31
C LEU A 142 12.77 24.89 -17.75
N GLU A 143 13.32 24.17 -18.74
CA GLU A 143 13.15 24.49 -20.15
C GLU A 143 11.68 24.46 -20.56
N GLU A 144 10.94 23.41 -20.19
CA GLU A 144 9.50 23.30 -20.44
C GLU A 144 8.72 24.45 -19.78
N ALA A 145 9.00 24.76 -18.51
CA ALA A 145 8.35 25.90 -17.85
C ALA A 145 8.67 27.24 -18.54
N ASN A 146 9.89 27.42 -19.04
CA ASN A 146 10.28 28.63 -19.76
C ASN A 146 9.59 28.75 -21.13
N THR A 147 9.38 27.65 -21.85
CA THR A 147 8.62 27.69 -23.11
C THR A 147 7.17 28.06 -22.84
N GLU A 148 6.55 27.52 -21.78
CA GLU A 148 5.19 27.90 -21.36
C GLU A 148 5.09 29.37 -20.97
N VAL A 149 6.05 29.89 -20.19
CA VAL A 149 6.09 31.31 -19.84
C VAL A 149 6.21 32.16 -21.10
N THR A 150 7.12 31.83 -22.01
CA THR A 150 7.30 32.56 -23.28
C THR A 150 6.01 32.60 -24.09
N MET A 151 5.29 31.48 -24.17
CA MET A 151 3.97 31.44 -24.82
C MET A 151 2.96 32.40 -24.17
N LEU A 152 2.91 32.45 -22.84
CA LEU A 152 2.03 33.36 -22.12
C LEU A 152 2.43 34.84 -22.33
N GLU A 153 3.72 35.13 -22.40
CA GLU A 153 4.22 36.46 -22.73
C GLU A 153 3.80 36.89 -24.14
N ASP A 154 3.90 35.99 -25.12
CA ASP A 154 3.44 36.24 -26.49
C ASP A 154 1.94 36.51 -26.55
N ILE A 155 1.13 35.72 -25.84
CA ILE A 155 -0.33 35.93 -25.75
C ILE A 155 -0.62 37.30 -25.12
N ARG A 156 0.05 37.63 -24.00
CA ARG A 156 -0.07 38.91 -23.32
C ARG A 156 0.27 40.06 -24.27
N ASP A 157 1.40 39.99 -24.96
CA ASP A 157 1.90 41.06 -25.83
C ASP A 157 1.08 41.20 -27.11
N PHE A 158 0.51 40.10 -27.61
CA PHE A 158 -0.46 40.10 -28.70
C PHE A 158 -1.75 40.83 -28.32
N VAL A 159 -2.31 40.53 -27.14
CA VAL A 159 -3.51 41.22 -26.62
C VAL A 159 -3.24 42.70 -26.37
N GLN A 160 -2.06 43.04 -25.81
CA GLN A 160 -1.63 44.44 -25.66
C GLN A 160 -1.52 45.14 -27.02
N SER A 161 -0.95 44.48 -28.03
CA SER A 161 -0.83 45.03 -29.38
C SER A 161 -2.19 45.31 -30.02
N PHE A 162 -3.21 44.50 -29.75
CA PHE A 162 -4.58 44.78 -30.19
C PHE A 162 -5.19 45.98 -29.45
N ARG A 163 -5.04 46.03 -28.12
CA ARG A 163 -5.50 47.17 -27.30
C ARG A 163 -4.90 48.49 -27.78
N ASP A 164 -3.61 48.48 -28.11
CA ASP A 164 -2.85 49.64 -28.59
C ASP A 164 -3.10 49.96 -30.07
N LYS A 165 -4.00 49.23 -30.75
CA LYS A 165 -4.33 49.36 -32.18
C LYS A 165 -3.12 49.16 -33.11
N LYS A 166 -2.09 48.43 -32.66
CA LYS A 166 -0.91 48.06 -33.47
C LYS A 166 -1.22 46.93 -34.45
N ILE A 167 -2.22 46.10 -34.13
CA ILE A 167 -2.73 45.04 -35.01
C ILE A 167 -4.22 45.23 -35.29
N THR A 168 -4.67 44.75 -36.44
CA THR A 168 -6.07 44.80 -36.86
C THR A 168 -6.90 43.69 -36.22
N ILE A 169 -8.23 43.86 -36.22
CA ILE A 169 -9.12 42.80 -35.74
C ILE A 169 -9.01 41.50 -36.56
N LYS A 170 -8.71 41.59 -37.86
CA LYS A 170 -8.45 40.40 -38.70
C LYS A 170 -7.23 39.63 -38.24
N GLN A 171 -6.14 40.34 -37.89
CA GLN A 171 -4.93 39.72 -37.36
C GLN A 171 -5.15 39.18 -35.95
N PHE A 172 -5.93 39.89 -35.12
CA PHE A 172 -6.27 39.41 -33.78
C PHE A 172 -7.03 38.07 -33.81
N LEU A 173 -7.99 37.92 -34.73
CA LEU A 173 -8.76 36.69 -34.92
C LEU A 173 -7.93 35.49 -35.42
N GLN A 174 -6.72 35.73 -35.95
CA GLN A 174 -5.79 34.65 -36.32
C GLN A 174 -4.97 34.13 -35.14
N GLY A 175 -5.03 34.81 -33.98
CA GLY A 175 -4.28 34.45 -32.78
C GLY A 175 -2.79 34.83 -32.79
N PRO A 176 -2.08 34.62 -31.68
CA PRO A 176 -0.62 34.77 -31.60
C PRO A 176 0.10 33.71 -32.45
N ALA A 177 1.34 33.99 -32.85
CA ALA A 177 2.13 33.04 -33.64
C ALA A 177 2.51 31.77 -32.85
N SER A 178 2.85 31.92 -31.57
CA SER A 178 3.18 30.81 -30.67
C SER A 178 2.07 29.79 -30.53
N VAL A 179 0.81 30.23 -30.43
CA VAL A 179 -0.35 29.35 -30.33
C VAL A 179 -0.55 28.55 -31.63
N ARG A 180 -0.39 29.19 -32.79
CA ARG A 180 -0.51 28.50 -34.09
C ARG A 180 0.59 27.46 -34.30
N MET A 181 1.82 27.76 -33.89
CA MET A 181 2.93 26.82 -33.99
C MET A 181 2.69 25.58 -33.13
N ARG A 182 2.17 25.77 -31.91
CA ARG A 182 1.80 24.66 -31.03
C ARG A 182 0.64 23.83 -31.59
N GLU A 183 -0.39 24.44 -32.17
CA GLU A 183 -1.47 23.72 -32.84
C GLU A 183 -0.96 22.88 -34.04
N GLU A 184 0.06 23.36 -34.75
CA GLU A 184 0.71 22.62 -35.83
C GLU A 184 1.56 21.44 -35.30
N GLU A 185 2.35 21.63 -34.25
CA GLU A 185 3.12 20.56 -33.60
C GLU A 185 2.20 19.48 -33.01
N GLU A 186 1.14 19.85 -32.29
CA GLU A 186 0.17 18.90 -31.72
C GLU A 186 -0.56 18.09 -32.82
N LEU A 187 -0.79 18.70 -33.99
CA LEU A 187 -1.36 18.02 -35.15
C LEU A 187 -0.37 17.03 -35.77
N GLU A 188 0.91 17.38 -35.86
CA GLU A 188 1.97 16.47 -36.34
C GLU A 188 2.13 15.26 -35.43
N ASP A 189 2.17 15.46 -34.11
CA ASP A 189 2.26 14.37 -33.12
C ASP A 189 1.07 13.42 -33.21
N LEU A 190 -0.16 13.96 -33.37
CA LEU A 190 -1.36 13.17 -33.53
C LEU A 190 -1.31 12.32 -34.81
N ILE A 191 -0.80 12.91 -35.90
CA ILE A 191 -0.61 12.22 -37.18
C ILE A 191 0.41 11.09 -37.02
N GLU A 192 1.56 11.36 -36.40
CA GLU A 192 2.61 10.36 -36.15
C GLU A 192 2.10 9.20 -35.30
N GLN A 193 1.34 9.49 -34.24
CA GLN A 193 0.72 8.48 -33.39
C GLN A 193 -0.26 7.58 -34.19
N MET A 194 -1.13 8.17 -35.02
CA MET A 194 -2.04 7.38 -35.86
C MET A 194 -1.31 6.49 -36.87
N PHE A 195 -0.22 6.98 -37.47
CA PHE A 195 0.58 6.19 -38.42
C PHE A 195 1.42 5.12 -37.72
N GLY A 196 1.94 5.40 -36.51
CA GLY A 196 2.63 4.44 -35.66
C GLY A 196 1.73 3.28 -35.27
N ASP A 197 0.50 3.55 -34.86
CA ASP A 197 -0.51 2.52 -34.56
C ASP A 197 -0.85 1.69 -35.80
N PHE A 198 -0.93 2.32 -36.98
CA PHE A 198 -1.19 1.63 -38.24
C PHE A 198 -0.05 0.64 -38.61
N ILE A 199 1.21 1.05 -38.45
CA ILE A 199 2.37 0.17 -38.71
C ILE A 199 2.43 -0.98 -37.70
N THR A 200 2.09 -0.72 -36.44
CA THR A 200 2.11 -1.73 -35.37
C THR A 200 1.01 -2.79 -35.53
N VAL A 201 -0.16 -2.40 -36.05
CA VAL A 201 -1.26 -3.32 -36.38
C VAL A 201 -0.95 -4.14 -37.65
N VAL A 202 -0.23 -3.59 -38.62
CA VAL A 202 0.15 -4.30 -39.86
C VAL A 202 1.30 -5.30 -39.66
N HIS A 203 2.10 -5.15 -38.60
CA HIS A 203 3.19 -6.07 -38.25
C HIS A 203 2.81 -7.12 -37.18
N ARG A 204 1.51 -7.29 -36.90
CA ARG A 204 0.97 -8.32 -36.02
C ARG A 204 0.21 -9.38 -36.81
#